data_AF-A0A6C0UJM4-F1
#
_entry.id   AF-A0A6C0UJM4-F1
#
_cell.length_a   1.000
_cell.length_b   1.000
_cell.length_c   1.000
_cell.angle_alpha   90.00
_cell.angle_beta   90.00
_cell.angle_gamma   90.00
#
_symmetry.space_group_name_H-M   'P 1'
#
loop_
_entity.id
_entity.type
_entity.pdbx_description
1 polymer ?
#
loop_
_entity_poly.entity_id
_entity_poly.type
_entity_poly.pdbx_seq_one_letter_code
_entity_poly.pdbx_strand_id
1 'polypeptide(L)'
;MPQDTTARTDAAVSTVVYRLRLPQGESLARRLLAAEYDPDEGRGLLPSAVAAFRIVRRRLGYDVPPLCDAAETLDIDPRDVVAAERTLAASISPPADEGEQQRLDDAIQSVRNRLQTAEDDGNQGHHGRMMCPGESAAELRAHLDRLEADRSMARLGFTLYDLAHGNSVAQTGRRPQSGADHA
;
A
#
# COMPACT_ATOMS: atom_id res chain seq x y z
N MET A 1 9.34 -22.14 -15.13
CA MET A 1 9.81 -20.77 -15.39
C MET A 1 9.12 -19.62 -14.61
N PRO A 2 8.23 -19.81 -13.61
CA PRO A 2 7.73 -18.66 -12.82
C PRO A 2 8.69 -18.22 -11.69
N GLN A 3 9.48 -19.15 -11.13
CA GLN A 3 10.41 -18.85 -10.03
C GLN A 3 11.56 -17.91 -10.43
N ASP A 4 12.01 -17.98 -11.69
CA ASP A 4 13.06 -17.09 -12.21
C ASP A 4 12.58 -15.64 -12.35
N THR A 5 11.30 -15.42 -12.66
CA THR A 5 10.75 -14.06 -12.78
C THR A 5 10.62 -13.41 -11.41
N THR A 6 10.09 -14.14 -10.42
CA THR A 6 9.97 -13.65 -9.03
C THR A 6 11.33 -13.31 -8.42
N ALA A 7 12.36 -14.14 -8.64
CA ALA A 7 13.70 -13.86 -8.15
C ALA A 7 14.29 -12.59 -8.79
N ARG A 8 14.04 -12.36 -10.09
CA ARG A 8 14.47 -11.15 -10.80
C ARG A 8 13.74 -9.90 -10.31
N THR A 9 12.41 -9.95 -10.13
CA THR A 9 11.63 -8.83 -9.61
C THR A 9 12.05 -8.46 -8.18
N ASP A 10 12.30 -9.45 -7.33
CA ASP A 10 12.80 -9.24 -5.97
C ASP A 10 14.19 -8.58 -5.96
N ALA A 11 15.11 -9.05 -6.81
CA ALA A 11 16.43 -8.46 -6.93
C ALA A 11 16.39 -7.01 -7.43
N ALA A 12 15.50 -6.71 -8.37
CA ALA A 12 15.31 -5.36 -8.89
C ALA A 12 14.82 -4.38 -7.81
N VAL A 13 13.81 -4.78 -7.03
CA VAL A 13 13.31 -3.95 -5.91
C VAL A 13 14.38 -3.79 -4.83
N SER A 14 15.11 -4.87 -4.50
CA SER A 14 16.22 -4.80 -3.55
C SER A 14 17.31 -3.81 -3.99
N THR A 15 17.59 -3.77 -5.28
CA THR A 15 18.54 -2.81 -5.88
C THR A 15 18.07 -1.38 -5.71
N VAL A 16 16.79 -1.10 -5.99
CA VAL A 16 16.18 0.23 -5.80
C VAL A 16 16.28 0.66 -4.34
N VAL A 17 15.88 -0.20 -3.40
CA VAL A 17 15.90 0.07 -1.96
C VAL A 17 17.32 0.34 -1.47
N TYR A 18 18.29 -0.48 -1.88
CA TYR A 18 19.69 -0.34 -1.49
C TYR A 18 20.29 0.97 -2.01
N ARG A 19 20.06 1.29 -3.29
CA ARG A 19 20.61 2.49 -3.94
C ARG A 19 19.99 3.78 -3.41
N LEU A 20 18.69 3.79 -3.18
CA LEU A 20 17.96 4.95 -2.65
C LEU A 20 18.04 5.06 -1.12
N ARG A 21 18.50 4.01 -0.42
CA ARG A 21 18.59 3.91 1.05
C ARG A 21 17.24 4.08 1.75
N LEU A 22 16.19 3.52 1.17
CA LEU A 22 14.81 3.66 1.63
C LEU A 22 14.17 2.27 1.83
N PRO A 23 14.28 1.64 3.01
CA PRO A 23 13.78 0.28 3.23
C PRO A 23 12.25 0.19 3.36
N GLN A 24 11.57 1.29 3.69
CA GLN A 24 10.13 1.25 3.94
C GLN A 24 9.35 0.99 2.65
N GLY A 25 8.47 0.00 2.70
CA GLY A 25 7.62 -0.41 1.57
C GLY A 25 8.21 -1.51 0.68
N GLU A 26 9.44 -1.97 0.94
CA GLU A 26 10.12 -2.98 0.11
C GLU A 26 9.29 -4.25 -0.12
N SER A 27 8.82 -4.90 0.95
CA SER A 27 8.10 -6.17 0.85
C SER A 27 6.78 -6.07 0.08
N LEU A 28 6.11 -4.91 0.14
CA LEU A 28 4.89 -4.68 -0.63
C LEU A 28 5.20 -4.33 -2.09
N ALA A 29 6.28 -3.59 -2.34
CA ALA A 29 6.75 -3.30 -3.70
C ALA A 29 7.19 -4.57 -4.44
N ARG A 30 7.88 -5.51 -3.75
CA ARG A 30 8.20 -6.84 -4.28
C ARG A 30 6.97 -7.62 -4.68
N ARG A 31 5.98 -7.70 -3.78
CA ARG A 31 4.70 -8.39 -4.04
C ARG A 31 3.92 -7.76 -5.20
N LEU A 32 3.85 -6.43 -5.26
CA LEU A 32 3.21 -5.72 -6.37
C LEU A 32 3.89 -6.01 -7.69
N LEU A 33 5.23 -5.85 -7.76
CA LEU A 33 5.96 -6.08 -8.99
C LEU A 33 5.87 -7.56 -9.42
N ALA A 34 5.98 -8.51 -8.50
CA ALA A 34 5.84 -9.92 -8.83
C ALA A 34 4.45 -10.31 -9.33
N ALA A 35 3.38 -9.60 -8.88
CA ALA A 35 2.02 -9.86 -9.32
C ALA A 35 1.71 -9.28 -10.72
N GLU A 36 2.26 -8.11 -11.03
CA GLU A 36 1.86 -7.31 -12.19
C GLU A 36 2.91 -7.24 -13.30
N TYR A 37 4.16 -7.64 -13.04
CA TYR A 37 5.22 -7.55 -14.05
C TYR A 37 5.05 -8.60 -15.14
N ASP A 38 4.86 -8.12 -16.37
CA ASP A 38 4.94 -8.94 -17.57
C ASP A 38 6.26 -8.65 -18.32
N PRO A 39 7.15 -9.65 -18.48
CA PRO A 39 8.39 -9.49 -19.23
C PRO A 39 8.17 -9.21 -20.73
N ASP A 40 7.01 -9.57 -21.29
CA ASP A 40 6.74 -9.45 -22.74
C ASP A 40 6.29 -8.05 -23.15
N GLU A 41 5.95 -7.17 -22.19
CA GLU A 41 5.57 -5.78 -22.44
C GLU A 41 6.75 -4.86 -22.78
N GLY A 42 7.99 -5.39 -22.82
CA GLY A 42 9.19 -4.66 -23.23
C GLY A 42 9.63 -3.56 -22.27
N ARG A 43 9.00 -3.46 -21.10
CA ARG A 43 9.39 -2.52 -20.04
C ARG A 43 10.67 -2.98 -19.36
N GLY A 44 11.59 -2.06 -19.11
CA GLY A 44 12.74 -2.35 -18.26
C GLY A 44 12.31 -2.80 -16.86
N LEU A 45 12.90 -3.89 -16.37
CA LEU A 45 12.62 -4.43 -15.04
C LEU A 45 12.91 -3.42 -13.92
N LEU A 46 14.01 -2.67 -14.04
CA LEU A 46 14.42 -1.68 -13.03
C LEU A 46 13.50 -0.44 -13.01
N PRO A 47 13.11 0.16 -14.16
CA PRO A 47 12.03 1.15 -14.20
C PRO A 47 10.73 0.68 -13.55
N SER A 48 10.30 -0.56 -13.83
CA SER A 48 9.11 -1.14 -13.21
C SER A 48 9.24 -1.32 -11.70
N ALA A 49 10.43 -1.69 -11.21
CA ALA A 49 10.71 -1.76 -9.78
C ALA A 49 10.65 -0.39 -9.10
N VAL A 50 11.18 0.66 -9.73
CA VAL A 50 11.07 2.04 -9.23
C VAL A 50 9.62 2.49 -9.21
N ALA A 51 8.86 2.23 -10.27
CA ALA A 51 7.44 2.55 -10.34
C ALA A 51 6.64 1.87 -9.23
N ALA A 52 6.80 0.55 -9.04
CA ALA A 52 6.16 -0.20 -7.96
C ALA A 52 6.52 0.37 -6.58
N PHE A 53 7.81 0.68 -6.35
CA PHE A 53 8.29 1.25 -5.10
C PHE A 53 7.68 2.63 -4.81
N ARG A 54 7.61 3.52 -5.81
CA ARG A 54 7.01 4.86 -5.68
C ARG A 54 5.52 4.78 -5.38
N ILE A 55 4.77 3.92 -6.09
CA ILE A 55 3.34 3.70 -5.84
C ILE A 55 3.12 3.28 -4.40
N VAL A 56 3.84 2.24 -3.96
CA VAL A 56 3.70 1.68 -2.62
C VAL A 56 4.02 2.72 -1.54
N ARG A 57 5.11 3.49 -1.70
CA ARG A 57 5.45 4.54 -0.73
C ARG A 57 4.39 5.62 -0.67
N ARG A 58 3.87 6.06 -1.82
CA ARG A 58 2.78 7.05 -1.88
C ARG A 58 1.53 6.53 -1.17
N ARG A 59 1.16 5.25 -1.38
CA ARG A 59 -0.02 4.65 -0.73
C ARG A 59 0.17 4.42 0.76
N LEU A 60 1.39 4.17 1.22
CA LEU A 60 1.70 4.04 2.65
C LEU A 60 1.90 5.39 3.34
N GLY A 61 1.88 6.51 2.60
CA GLY A 61 2.12 7.85 3.14
C GLY A 61 3.58 8.11 3.51
N TYR A 62 4.52 7.34 2.95
CA TYR A 62 5.95 7.61 3.09
C TYR A 62 6.42 8.64 2.08
N ASP A 63 7.50 9.35 2.42
CA ASP A 63 8.15 10.29 1.52
C ASP A 63 8.61 9.58 0.24
N VAL A 64 8.31 10.16 -0.92
CA VAL A 64 8.59 9.58 -2.23
C VAL A 64 9.77 10.34 -2.84
N PRO A 65 10.88 9.66 -3.19
CA PRO A 65 12.04 10.35 -3.75
C PRO A 65 11.67 11.10 -5.04
N PRO A 66 12.29 12.24 -5.35
CA PRO A 66 12.10 12.90 -6.64
C PRO A 66 12.44 11.95 -7.79
N LEU A 67 11.65 11.99 -8.87
CA LEU A 67 11.80 11.02 -9.96
C LEU A 67 13.15 11.18 -10.67
N CYS A 68 13.57 12.41 -10.95
CA CYS A 68 14.84 12.69 -11.62
C CYS A 68 16.02 12.15 -10.82
N ASP A 69 16.08 12.44 -9.51
CA ASP A 69 17.16 12.00 -8.63
C ASP A 69 17.22 10.47 -8.52
N ALA A 70 16.05 9.82 -8.43
CA ALA A 70 15.98 8.36 -8.40
C ALA A 70 16.42 7.74 -9.72
N ALA A 71 16.04 8.34 -10.86
CA ALA A 71 16.41 7.89 -12.18
C ALA A 71 17.92 8.05 -12.45
N GLU A 72 18.50 9.19 -12.03
CA GLU A 72 19.94 9.44 -12.10
C GLU A 72 20.73 8.45 -11.23
N THR A 73 20.28 8.22 -9.98
CA THR A 73 20.94 7.28 -9.06
C THR A 73 20.98 5.84 -9.59
N LEU A 74 19.99 5.48 -10.41
CA LEU A 74 19.82 4.13 -10.95
C LEU A 74 20.24 3.99 -12.41
N ASP A 75 20.67 5.08 -13.05
CA ASP A 75 21.03 5.15 -14.47
C ASP A 75 19.91 4.60 -15.39
N ILE A 76 18.70 5.12 -15.21
CA ILE A 76 17.50 4.73 -15.97
C ILE A 76 16.80 5.95 -16.59
N ASP A 77 16.06 5.75 -17.69
CA ASP A 77 15.23 6.81 -18.27
C ASP A 77 13.99 7.07 -17.38
N PRO A 78 13.78 8.30 -16.88
CA PRO A 78 12.58 8.64 -16.10
C PRO A 78 11.28 8.42 -16.89
N ARG A 79 11.29 8.45 -18.23
CA ARG A 79 10.12 8.19 -19.08
C ARG A 79 9.65 6.75 -18.96
N ASP A 80 10.58 5.80 -18.86
CA ASP A 80 10.25 4.38 -18.68
C ASP A 80 9.61 4.16 -17.31
N VAL A 81 10.08 4.87 -16.28
CA VAL A 81 9.47 4.82 -14.94
C VAL A 81 8.04 5.37 -14.97
N VAL A 82 7.81 6.50 -15.65
CA VAL A 82 6.46 7.07 -15.78
C VAL A 82 5.52 6.14 -16.54
N ALA A 83 6.00 5.53 -17.62
CA ALA A 83 5.22 4.55 -18.38
C ALA A 83 4.85 3.34 -17.52
N ALA A 84 5.83 2.77 -16.80
CA ALA A 84 5.59 1.66 -15.88
C ALA A 84 4.66 2.05 -14.73
N GLU A 85 4.82 3.24 -14.14
CA GLU A 85 3.97 3.75 -13.05
C GLU A 85 2.52 3.89 -13.51
N ARG A 86 2.27 4.42 -14.72
CA ARG A 86 0.93 4.51 -15.28
C ARG A 86 0.27 3.16 -15.47
N THR A 87 0.99 2.16 -15.98
CA THR A 87 0.39 0.85 -16.21
C THR A 87 0.16 0.10 -14.91
N LEU A 88 1.13 0.08 -13.98
CA LEU A 88 0.94 -0.52 -12.67
C LEU A 88 -0.19 0.15 -11.89
N ALA A 89 -0.30 1.48 -11.96
CA ALA A 89 -1.39 2.20 -11.31
C ALA A 89 -2.76 1.87 -11.92
N ALA A 90 -2.82 1.52 -13.20
CA ALA A 90 -4.06 1.14 -13.88
C ALA A 90 -4.51 -0.29 -13.58
N SER A 91 -3.59 -1.18 -13.17
CA SER A 91 -3.93 -2.56 -12.83
C SER A 91 -4.34 -2.75 -11.37
N ILE A 92 -3.96 -1.82 -10.48
CA ILE A 92 -4.37 -1.82 -9.07
C ILE A 92 -5.61 -0.96 -8.82
N SER A 93 -6.36 -1.30 -7.76
CA SER A 93 -7.47 -0.44 -7.33
C SER A 93 -7.00 0.98 -6.94
N PRO A 94 -7.75 2.03 -7.31
CA PRO A 94 -7.49 3.37 -6.82
C PRO A 94 -7.64 3.42 -5.29
N PRO A 95 -7.02 4.41 -4.61
CA PRO A 95 -7.32 4.64 -3.21
C PRO A 95 -8.76 5.18 -3.10
N ALA A 96 -9.30 5.14 -1.89
CA ALA A 96 -10.44 5.97 -1.53
C ALA A 96 -10.14 7.44 -1.83
N ASP A 97 -11.19 8.22 -2.11
CA ASP A 97 -11.04 9.65 -2.33
C ASP A 97 -10.51 10.38 -1.08
N GLU A 98 -9.97 11.58 -1.29
CA GLU A 98 -9.37 12.36 -0.20
C GLU A 98 -10.36 12.65 0.93
N GLY A 99 -11.65 12.81 0.63
CA GLY A 99 -12.69 13.06 1.62
C GLY A 99 -12.98 11.83 2.49
N GLU A 100 -13.02 10.64 1.91
CA GLU A 100 -13.10 9.39 2.68
C GLU A 100 -11.86 9.17 3.55
N GLN A 101 -10.66 9.40 3.00
CA GLN A 101 -9.42 9.30 3.80
C GLN A 101 -9.43 10.30 4.96
N GLN A 102 -9.84 11.55 4.72
CA GLN A 102 -9.91 12.56 5.78
C GLN A 102 -10.94 12.20 6.86
N ARG A 103 -12.12 11.68 6.47
CA ARG A 103 -13.14 11.23 7.43
C ARG A 103 -12.63 10.11 8.34
N LEU A 104 -11.86 9.16 7.80
CA LEU A 104 -11.25 8.09 8.60
C LEU A 104 -10.18 8.64 9.53
N ASP A 105 -9.36 9.59 9.06
CA ASP A 105 -8.35 10.25 9.88
C ASP A 105 -8.98 11.00 11.07
N ASP A 106 -10.06 11.74 10.82
CA ASP A 106 -10.80 12.47 11.85
C ASP A 106 -11.47 11.52 12.86
N ALA A 107 -12.05 10.42 12.37
CA ALA A 107 -12.67 9.39 13.22
C ALA A 107 -11.64 8.72 14.14
N ILE A 108 -10.46 8.36 13.60
CA ILE A 108 -9.35 7.79 14.37
C ILE A 108 -8.90 8.77 15.46
N GLN A 109 -8.71 10.03 15.11
CA GLN A 109 -8.28 11.03 16.09
C GLN A 109 -9.32 11.22 17.19
N SER A 110 -10.61 11.24 16.84
CA SER A 110 -11.71 11.31 17.81
C SER A 110 -11.69 10.13 18.79
N VAL A 111 -11.54 8.90 18.30
CA VAL A 111 -11.47 7.70 19.14
C VAL A 111 -10.22 7.69 20.03
N ARG A 112 -9.05 8.12 19.51
CA ARG A 112 -7.82 8.25 20.30
C ARG A 112 -7.99 9.23 21.46
N ASN A 113 -8.60 10.39 21.22
CA ASN A 113 -8.86 11.39 22.26
C ASN A 113 -9.80 10.83 23.35
N ARG A 114 -10.82 10.06 22.95
CA ARG A 114 -11.75 9.40 23.89
C ARG A 114 -11.06 8.29 24.69
N LEU A 115 -10.22 7.48 24.05
CA LEU A 115 -9.45 6.44 24.71
C LEU A 115 -8.50 7.02 25.76
N GLN A 116 -7.78 8.09 25.41
CA GLN A 116 -6.91 8.79 26.34
C GLN A 116 -7.68 9.29 27.57
N THR A 117 -8.84 9.90 27.37
CA THR A 117 -9.70 10.35 28.48
C THR A 117 -10.13 9.19 29.39
N ALA A 118 -10.55 8.06 28.80
CA ALA A 118 -10.96 6.88 29.56
C ALA A 118 -9.81 6.22 30.33
N GLU A 119 -8.59 6.26 29.78
CA GLU A 119 -7.38 5.77 30.45
C GLU A 119 -6.97 6.68 31.62
N ASP A 120 -7.05 8.00 31.43
CA ASP A 120 -6.77 9.00 32.46
C ASP A 120 -7.76 8.92 33.64
N ASP A 121 -9.05 8.75 33.35
CA ASP A 121 -10.11 8.58 34.36
C ASP A 121 -9.98 7.28 35.16
N GLY A 122 -9.52 6.20 34.52
CA GLY A 122 -9.24 4.92 35.19
C GLY A 122 -8.06 5.01 36.17
N ASN A 123 -7.12 5.93 35.93
CA ASN A 123 -5.91 6.10 36.75
C ASN A 123 -6.11 7.05 37.94
N GLN A 124 -7.13 7.93 37.92
CA GLN A 124 -7.39 8.91 38.98
C GLN A 124 -8.10 8.36 40.24
N GLY A 125 -8.27 7.04 40.35
CA GLY A 125 -8.76 6.39 41.55
C GLY A 125 -10.28 6.48 41.72
N HIS A 126 -10.90 5.31 41.83
CA HIS A 126 -12.33 5.14 42.13
C HIS A 126 -12.74 5.83 43.44
N HIS A 127 -13.29 7.04 43.35
CA HIS A 127 -14.26 7.55 44.32
C HIS A 127 -15.66 7.44 43.76
N GLY A 128 -16.22 6.23 43.85
CA GLY A 128 -17.65 5.99 44.04
C GLY A 128 -18.63 6.59 43.03
N ARG A 129 -18.22 6.89 41.79
CA ARG A 129 -19.16 7.37 40.77
C ARG A 129 -19.66 6.19 39.95
N MET A 130 -20.95 5.90 40.12
CA MET A 130 -21.76 5.00 39.31
C MET A 130 -21.45 5.25 37.83
N MET A 131 -20.74 4.31 37.19
CA MET A 131 -20.43 4.38 35.77
C MET A 131 -21.75 4.28 35.00
N CYS A 132 -22.13 5.35 34.30
CA CYS A 132 -22.93 5.19 33.09
C CYS A 132 -22.19 4.17 32.20
N PRO A 133 -22.86 3.28 31.45
CA PRO A 133 -22.19 2.39 30.53
C PRO A 133 -21.69 3.23 29.34
N GLY A 134 -20.62 3.99 29.57
CA GLY A 134 -19.77 4.55 28.53
C GLY A 134 -18.89 3.43 28.00
N GLU A 135 -18.57 3.51 26.70
CA GLU A 135 -17.63 2.59 26.05
C GLU A 135 -16.38 2.40 26.90
N SER A 136 -16.08 1.16 27.27
CA SER A 136 -14.89 0.81 28.01
C SER A 136 -13.63 1.09 27.18
N ALA A 137 -12.48 1.29 27.85
CA ALA A 137 -11.20 1.44 27.14
C ALA A 137 -10.88 0.25 26.21
N ALA A 138 -11.37 -0.96 26.53
CA ALA A 138 -11.22 -2.13 25.67
C ALA A 138 -12.05 -2.02 24.38
N GLU A 139 -13.30 -1.53 24.46
CA GLU A 139 -14.15 -1.30 23.30
C GLU A 139 -13.59 -0.18 22.42
N LEU A 140 -13.07 0.89 23.02
CA LEU A 140 -12.42 1.99 22.30
C LEU A 140 -11.17 1.52 21.54
N ARG A 141 -10.34 0.64 22.13
CA ARG A 141 -9.19 0.03 21.44
C ARG A 141 -9.63 -0.84 20.28
N ALA A 142 -10.61 -1.73 20.49
CA ALA A 142 -11.13 -2.57 19.42
C ALA A 142 -11.76 -1.75 18.28
N HIS A 143 -12.39 -0.62 18.61
CA HIS A 143 -12.94 0.30 17.60
C HIS A 143 -11.82 1.02 16.82
N LEU A 144 -10.78 1.48 17.53
CA LEU A 144 -9.60 2.09 16.92
C LEU A 144 -8.92 1.12 15.94
N ASP A 145 -8.71 -0.14 16.34
CA ASP A 145 -8.10 -1.17 15.50
C ASP A 145 -8.87 -1.36 14.18
N ARG A 146 -10.21 -1.36 14.22
CA ARG A 146 -11.06 -1.46 13.03
C ARG A 146 -10.90 -0.23 12.12
N LEU A 147 -10.93 0.97 12.70
CA LEU A 147 -10.76 2.21 11.92
C LEU A 147 -9.37 2.29 11.28
N GLU A 148 -8.33 1.82 11.96
CA GLU A 148 -6.97 1.76 11.42
C GLU A 148 -6.85 0.74 10.26
N ALA A 149 -7.57 -0.38 10.34
CA ALA A 149 -7.71 -1.32 9.23
C ALA A 149 -8.45 -0.70 8.04
N ASP A 150 -9.59 -0.01 8.29
CA ASP A 150 -10.37 0.68 7.27
C ASP A 150 -9.54 1.78 6.59
N ARG A 151 -8.78 2.59 7.36
CA ARG A 151 -7.83 3.58 6.85
C ARG A 151 -6.77 2.93 5.97
N SER A 152 -6.24 1.78 6.38
CA SER A 152 -5.23 1.04 5.61
C SER A 152 -5.81 0.57 4.28
N MET A 153 -7.03 0.05 4.27
CA MET A 153 -7.75 -0.35 3.06
C MET A 153 -8.03 0.86 2.15
N ALA A 154 -8.51 1.96 2.71
CA ALA A 154 -8.80 3.20 1.98
C ALA A 154 -7.54 3.75 1.28
N ARG A 155 -6.38 3.72 1.94
CA ARG A 155 -5.12 4.25 1.39
C ARG A 155 -4.51 3.33 0.34
N LEU A 156 -4.49 2.03 0.60
CA LEU A 156 -3.90 1.05 -0.30
C LEU A 156 -4.81 0.78 -1.51
N GLY A 157 -6.12 0.87 -1.35
CA GLY A 157 -7.07 0.25 -2.26
C GLY A 157 -7.08 -1.27 -2.09
N PHE A 158 -8.12 -1.93 -2.62
CA PHE A 158 -8.36 -3.36 -2.40
C PHE A 158 -7.17 -4.25 -2.81
N THR A 159 -6.66 -4.10 -4.04
CA THR A 159 -5.55 -4.93 -4.56
C THR A 159 -4.29 -4.87 -3.69
N LEU A 160 -3.85 -3.67 -3.31
CA LEU A 160 -2.64 -3.52 -2.49
C LEU A 160 -2.88 -3.92 -1.04
N TYR A 161 -4.09 -3.73 -0.53
CA TYR A 161 -4.46 -4.19 0.81
C TYR A 161 -4.39 -5.71 0.90
N ASP A 162 -4.95 -6.44 -0.06
CA ASP A 162 -4.88 -7.90 -0.13
C ASP A 162 -3.44 -8.39 -0.27
N LEU A 163 -2.68 -7.78 -1.19
CA LEU A 163 -1.25 -8.08 -1.33
C LEU A 163 -0.51 -7.87 -0.02
N ALA A 164 -0.81 -6.81 0.74
CA ALA A 164 -0.18 -6.52 2.02
C ALA A 164 -0.45 -7.60 3.09
N HIS A 165 -1.67 -8.13 3.11
CA HIS A 165 -2.11 -9.15 4.08
C HIS A 165 -1.81 -10.59 3.63
N GLY A 166 -1.24 -10.78 2.43
CA GLY A 166 -0.94 -12.11 1.90
C GLY A 166 -2.18 -12.85 1.42
N ASN A 167 -3.31 -12.15 1.27
CA ASN A 167 -4.47 -12.65 0.57
C ASN A 167 -4.09 -12.69 -0.90
N SER A 168 -3.84 -13.89 -1.43
CA SER A 168 -3.43 -14.04 -2.83
C SER A 168 -4.50 -13.42 -3.73
N VAL A 169 -4.12 -12.38 -4.49
CA VAL A 169 -4.97 -11.83 -5.54
C VAL A 169 -5.05 -12.92 -6.60
N ALA A 170 -6.09 -13.74 -6.53
CA ALA A 170 -6.36 -14.74 -7.55
C ALA A 170 -6.65 -13.98 -8.85
N GLN A 171 -5.62 -13.80 -9.69
CA GLN A 171 -5.62 -13.29 -11.07
C GLN A 171 -7.02 -12.98 -11.61
N THR A 172 -7.62 -11.86 -11.19
CA THR A 172 -8.88 -11.37 -11.74
C THR A 172 -8.54 -10.59 -12.99
N GLY A 173 -8.34 -11.31 -14.11
CA GLY A 173 -8.36 -10.68 -15.43
C GLY A 173 -7.23 -11.08 -16.38
N ARG A 174 -6.96 -12.38 -16.54
CA ARG A 174 -6.46 -12.84 -17.85
C ARG A 174 -7.59 -12.59 -18.85
N ARG A 175 -7.47 -11.56 -19.69
CA ARG A 175 -8.34 -11.36 -20.85
C ARG A 175 -8.50 -12.70 -21.58
N PRO A 176 -9.73 -13.18 -21.89
CA PRO A 176 -9.87 -14.25 -22.85
C PRO A 176 -9.24 -13.74 -24.16
N GLN A 177 -8.28 -14.49 -24.69
CA GLN A 177 -7.84 -14.31 -26.07
C GLN A 177 -9.09 -14.45 -26.93
N SER A 178 -9.60 -13.32 -27.39
CA SER A 178 -10.62 -13.26 -28.44
C SER A 178 -9.93 -13.74 -29.70
N GLY A 179 -9.93 -15.06 -29.89
CA GLY A 179 -9.77 -15.67 -31.20
C GLY A 179 -11.00 -15.31 -32.01
N ALA A 180 -10.99 -14.11 -32.58
CA ALA A 180 -11.85 -13.77 -33.69
C ALA A 180 -11.14 -14.23 -34.96
N ASP A 181 -11.80 -15.16 -35.65
CA ASP A 181 -11.63 -15.54 -37.04
C ASP A 181 -11.06 -14.44 -37.94
N HIS A 182 -10.22 -14.83 -38.90
CA HIS A 182 -10.55 -14.65 -40.32
C HIS A 182 -9.56 -15.35 -41.26
N ALA A 183 -10.16 -16.12 -42.18
CA ALA A 183 -9.70 -16.64 -43.48
C ALA A 183 -8.96 -17.99 -43.51
#